data_AF-A0A9X3XUA4-F1
#
_entry.id   AF-A0A9X3XUA4-F1
#
_cell.length_a   1.000
_cell.length_b   1.000
_cell.length_c   1.000
_cell.angle_alpha   90.00
_cell.angle_beta   90.00
_cell.angle_gamma   90.00
#
_symmetry.space_group_name_H-M   'P 1'
#
loop_
_entity.id
_entity.type
_entity.pdbx_description
1 polymer ?
#
loop_
_entity_poly.entity_id
_entity_poly.type
_entity_poly.pdbx_seq_one_letter_code
_entity_poly.pdbx_strand_id
1 'polypeptide(L)'
;MATKAEKIRAWELQMMSQKIRVLSNLSRGQTVTITEIGKSWLDHEPLYNKLSAAINYNSNLIHLPKDSEDYSYNAEQYEKAVNDFWKINAENFNEPCEKRPVY
;
A
#
# COMPACT_ATOMS: atom_id res chain seq x y z
N MET A 1 22.30 -8.71 0.30
CA MET A 1 21.20 -9.42 -0.37
C MET A 1 19.92 -9.14 0.39
N ALA A 2 18.83 -8.79 -0.29
CA ALA A 2 17.54 -8.54 0.38
C ALA A 2 16.98 -9.84 0.98
N THR A 3 16.55 -9.78 2.24
CA THR A 3 15.86 -10.84 2.98
C THR A 3 14.50 -11.14 2.37
N LYS A 4 13.95 -12.32 2.68
CA LYS A 4 12.60 -12.72 2.23
C LYS A 4 11.52 -11.72 2.66
N ALA A 5 11.59 -11.24 3.90
CA ALA A 5 10.65 -10.23 4.41
C ALA A 5 10.72 -8.93 3.60
N GLU A 6 11.91 -8.43 3.28
CA GLU A 6 12.07 -7.22 2.46
C GLU A 6 11.52 -7.38 1.04
N LYS A 7 11.68 -8.56 0.43
CA LYS A 7 11.10 -8.86 -0.89
C LYS A 7 9.58 -8.88 -0.86
N ILE A 8 8.98 -9.47 0.18
CA ILE A 8 7.52 -9.46 0.38
C ILE A 8 7.03 -8.02 0.53
N ARG A 9 7.67 -7.22 1.40
CA ARG A 9 7.27 -5.83 1.61
C ARG A 9 7.38 -4.98 0.35
N ALA A 10 8.46 -5.16 -0.42
CA ALA A 10 8.63 -4.47 -1.71
C ALA A 10 7.51 -4.83 -2.71
N TRP A 11 7.13 -6.10 -2.78
CA TRP A 11 6.02 -6.55 -3.62
C TRP A 11 4.68 -5.94 -3.16
N GLU A 12 4.39 -5.95 -1.86
CA GLU A 12 3.13 -5.40 -1.31
C GLU A 12 3.00 -3.91 -1.61
N LEU A 13 4.05 -3.12 -1.35
CA LEU A 13 4.08 -1.68 -1.65
C LEU A 13 3.90 -1.41 -3.14
N GLN A 14 4.50 -2.24 -4.00
CA GLN A 14 4.32 -2.14 -5.45
C GLN A 14 2.87 -2.40 -5.86
N MET A 15 2.23 -3.46 -5.36
CA MET A 15 0.84 -3.78 -5.70
C MET A 15 -0.13 -2.70 -5.20
N MET A 16 0.06 -2.21 -3.97
CA MET A 16 -0.74 -1.10 -3.41
C MET A 16 -0.63 0.17 -4.27
N SER A 17 0.59 0.53 -4.70
CA SER A 17 0.83 1.67 -5.58
C SER A 17 0.18 1.50 -6.95
N GLN A 18 0.33 0.33 -7.56
CA GLN A 18 -0.32 0.02 -8.85
C GLN A 18 -1.84 0.11 -8.73
N LYS A 19 -2.41 -0.37 -7.62
CA LYS A 19 -3.85 -0.33 -7.39
C LYS A 19 -4.40 1.09 -7.35
N ILE A 20 -3.77 1.98 -6.57
CA ILE A 20 -4.13 3.41 -6.54
C ILE A 20 -3.98 4.04 -7.93
N ARG A 21 -2.90 3.71 -8.66
CA ARG A 21 -2.66 4.26 -9.99
C ARG A 21 -3.74 3.86 -11.01
N VAL A 22 -4.25 2.63 -10.96
CA VAL A 22 -5.36 2.19 -11.82
C VAL A 22 -6.65 2.93 -11.45
N LEU A 23 -6.97 2.99 -10.16
CA LEU A 23 -8.16 3.64 -9.64
C LEU A 23 -8.19 5.15 -9.96
N SER A 24 -7.02 5.80 -9.95
CA SER A 24 -6.88 7.22 -10.26
C SER A 24 -7.27 7.65 -11.69
N ASN A 25 -7.58 6.71 -12.59
CA ASN A 25 -7.74 6.91 -14.05
C ASN A 25 -6.54 7.60 -14.74
N LEU A 26 -5.46 7.92 -14.02
CA LEU A 26 -4.24 8.57 -14.53
C LEU A 26 -3.44 7.68 -15.50
N SER A 27 -3.83 6.42 -15.66
CA SER A 27 -3.13 5.44 -16.50
C SER A 27 -3.85 5.07 -17.80
N ARG A 28 -5.10 5.53 -18.02
CA ARG A 28 -5.92 5.15 -19.18
C ARG A 28 -6.26 6.34 -20.09
N GLY A 29 -5.24 6.91 -20.74
CA GLY A 29 -5.31 7.41 -22.13
C GLY A 29 -6.35 8.45 -22.57
N GLN A 30 -7.15 9.06 -21.69
CA GLN A 30 -8.05 10.16 -22.03
C GLN A 30 -7.76 11.38 -21.17
N THR A 31 -8.00 12.57 -21.73
CA THR A 31 -7.87 13.87 -21.08
C THR A 31 -8.80 13.93 -19.87
N VAL A 32 -8.30 13.51 -18.70
CA VAL A 32 -9.05 13.51 -17.43
C VAL A 32 -9.23 14.95 -16.99
N THR A 33 -10.46 15.38 -16.67
CA THR A 33 -10.71 16.75 -16.21
C THR A 33 -10.21 16.93 -14.78
N ILE A 34 -9.87 18.17 -14.39
CA ILE A 34 -9.41 18.51 -13.03
C ILE A 34 -10.40 18.03 -11.96
N THR A 35 -11.71 18.10 -12.24
CA THR A 35 -12.77 17.64 -11.34
C THR A 35 -12.79 16.12 -11.16
N GLU A 36 -12.57 15.35 -12.23
CA GLU A 36 -12.50 13.89 -12.18
C GLU A 36 -11.25 13.41 -11.46
N ILE A 37 -10.12 14.11 -11.66
CA ILE A 37 -8.91 13.91 -10.86
C ILE A 37 -9.23 14.19 -9.38
N GLY A 38 -9.82 15.34 -9.05
CA GLY A 38 -10.16 15.69 -7.67
C GLY A 38 -11.08 14.68 -6.97
N LYS A 39 -12.12 14.20 -7.66
CA LYS A 39 -13.03 13.15 -7.14
C LYS A 39 -12.31 11.84 -6.92
N SER A 40 -11.52 11.41 -7.90
CA SER A 40 -10.76 10.17 -7.79
C SER A 40 -9.73 10.22 -6.65
N TRP A 41 -9.09 11.37 -6.42
CA TRP A 41 -8.22 11.56 -5.25
C TRP A 41 -8.97 11.43 -3.93
N LEU A 42 -10.16 12.02 -3.81
CA LEU A 42 -11.01 11.89 -2.61
C LEU A 42 -11.51 10.44 -2.42
N ASP A 43 -11.96 9.80 -3.49
CA ASP A 43 -12.48 8.43 -3.48
C ASP A 43 -11.39 7.39 -3.14
N HIS A 44 -10.11 7.75 -3.29
CA HIS A 44 -8.96 6.88 -3.01
C HIS A 44 -8.06 7.38 -1.88
N GLU A 45 -8.42 8.49 -1.22
CA GLU A 45 -7.68 9.05 -0.08
C GLU A 45 -7.50 8.00 1.04
N PRO A 46 -8.51 7.18 1.41
CA PRO A 46 -8.31 6.15 2.42
C PRO A 46 -7.23 5.13 2.02
N LEU A 47 -7.17 4.73 0.75
CA LEU A 47 -6.15 3.82 0.23
C LEU A 47 -4.76 4.48 0.24
N TYR A 48 -4.69 5.73 -0.20
CA TYR A 48 -3.45 6.51 -0.19
C TYR A 48 -2.87 6.65 1.22
N ASN A 49 -3.71 6.94 2.21
CA ASN A 49 -3.31 7.05 3.61
C ASN A 49 -2.72 5.74 4.14
N LYS A 50 -3.29 4.58 3.76
CA LYS A 50 -2.73 3.28 4.14
C LYS A 50 -1.42 2.96 3.43
N LEU A 51 -1.28 3.30 2.15
CA LEU A 51 0.00 3.18 1.44
C LEU A 51 1.07 4.07 2.08
N SER A 52 0.75 5.32 2.38
CA SER A 52 1.68 6.25 3.04
C SER A 52 2.12 5.74 4.40
N ALA A 53 1.19 5.19 5.20
CA ALA A 53 1.52 4.56 6.47
C ALA A 53 2.45 3.35 6.29
N ALA A 54 2.15 2.45 5.34
CA ALA A 54 3.00 1.30 5.05
C ALA A 54 4.42 1.71 4.62
N ILE A 55 4.55 2.74 3.77
CA ILE A 55 5.87 3.27 3.36
C ILE A 55 6.64 3.82 4.57
N ASN A 56 5.97 4.58 5.44
CA ASN A 56 6.58 5.15 6.63
C ASN A 56 7.13 4.06 7.57
N TYR A 57 6.29 3.08 7.93
CA TYR A 57 6.72 1.99 8.81
C TYR A 57 7.78 1.09 8.17
N ASN A 58 7.68 0.81 6.86
CA ASN A 58 8.74 0.06 6.15
C ASN A 58 10.06 0.82 6.11
N SER A 59 10.04 2.15 5.98
CA SER A 59 11.26 2.97 5.98
C SER A 59 11.97 2.90 7.34
N ASN A 60 11.21 2.92 8.44
CA ASN A 60 11.79 2.73 9.78
C ASN A 60 12.42 1.34 9.94
N LEU A 61 11.79 0.28 9.42
CA LEU A 61 12.32 -1.09 9.49
C LEU A 61 13.69 -1.28 8.82
N ILE A 62 14.06 -0.42 7.86
CA ILE A 62 15.37 -0.46 7.20
C ILE A 62 16.48 -0.02 8.17
N HIS A 63 16.17 0.85 9.12
CA HIS A 63 17.13 1.49 10.00
C HIS A 63 17.14 0.93 11.43
N LEU A 64 16.15 0.11 11.78
CA LEU A 64 16.00 -0.41 13.14
C LEU A 64 16.67 -1.78 13.33
N PRO A 65 17.31 -2.04 14.49
CA PRO A 65 17.78 -3.37 14.86
C PRO A 65 16.62 -4.36 14.94
N LYS A 66 16.76 -5.54 14.34
CA LYS A 66 15.66 -6.54 14.25
C LYS A 66 15.12 -7.02 15.59
N ASP A 67 15.98 -7.01 16.62
CA ASP A 67 15.63 -7.47 17.97
C ASP A 67 15.09 -6.33 18.85
N SER A 68 14.91 -5.12 18.30
CA SER A 68 14.35 -4.00 19.04
C SER A 68 12.82 -4.05 19.12
N GLU A 69 12.29 -3.52 20.21
CA GLU A 69 10.84 -3.31 20.38
C GLU A 69 10.30 -2.39 19.28
N ASP A 70 11.05 -1.36 18.91
CA ASP A 70 10.72 -0.46 17.80
C ASP A 70 10.58 -1.20 16.47
N TYR A 71 11.47 -2.15 16.16
CA TYR A 71 11.35 -2.96 14.96
C TYR A 71 10.07 -3.79 14.99
N SER A 72 9.75 -4.42 16.12
CA SER A 72 8.56 -5.23 16.28
C SER A 72 7.28 -4.41 16.11
N TYR A 73 7.23 -3.22 16.74
CA TYR A 73 6.14 -2.27 16.58
C TYR A 73 5.96 -1.83 15.12
N ASN A 74 7.04 -1.40 14.46
CA ASN A 74 6.96 -0.95 13.06
C ASN A 74 6.55 -2.08 12.11
N ALA A 75 6.96 -3.33 12.40
CA ALA A 75 6.56 -4.49 11.61
C ALA A 75 5.05 -4.77 11.74
N GLU A 76 4.51 -4.70 12.96
CA GLU A 76 3.08 -4.86 13.21
C GLU A 76 2.25 -3.73 12.56
N GLN A 77 2.69 -2.47 12.71
CA GLN A 77 1.99 -1.33 12.12
C GLN A 77 2.05 -1.35 10.58
N TYR A 78 3.17 -1.79 10.00
CA TYR A 78 3.27 -2.05 8.57
C TYR A 78 2.24 -3.09 8.12
N GLU A 79 2.19 -4.25 8.77
CA GLU A 79 1.26 -5.32 8.41
C GLU A 79 -0.21 -4.88 8.54
N LYS A 80 -0.52 -4.14 9.62
CA LYS A 80 -1.83 -3.54 9.81
C LYS A 80 -2.21 -2.59 8.68
N ALA A 81 -1.29 -1.72 8.25
CA ALA A 81 -1.53 -0.79 7.14
C ALA A 81 -1.81 -1.51 5.82
N VAL A 82 -1.05 -2.57 5.51
CA VAL A 82 -1.26 -3.41 4.32
C VAL A 82 -2.63 -4.11 4.38
N ASN A 83 -2.99 -4.70 5.52
CA ASN A 83 -4.27 -5.40 5.68
C ASN A 83 -5.47 -4.44 5.59
N ASP A 84 -5.38 -3.28 6.26
CA ASP A 84 -6.40 -2.23 6.21
C ASP A 84 -6.59 -1.74 4.76
N PHE A 85 -5.50 -1.56 4.00
CA PHE A 85 -5.57 -1.17 2.59
C PHE A 85 -6.40 -2.15 1.78
N TRP A 86 -6.09 -3.44 1.86
CA TRP A 86 -6.77 -4.45 1.06
C TRP A 86 -8.21 -4.66 1.48
N LYS A 87 -8.52 -4.47 2.76
CA LYS A 87 -9.90 -4.47 3.26
C LYS A 87 -10.71 -3.32 2.65
N ILE A 88 -10.21 -2.10 2.72
CA ILE A 88 -10.85 -0.92 2.10
C ILE A 88 -11.01 -1.12 0.60
N ASN A 89 -9.98 -1.67 -0.06
CA ASN A 89 -10.04 -1.95 -1.48
C ASN A 89 -11.13 -2.97 -1.84
N ALA A 90 -11.25 -4.06 -1.08
CA ALA A 90 -12.27 -5.08 -1.30
C ALA A 90 -13.68 -4.52 -1.07
N GLU A 91 -13.88 -3.74 0.00
CA GLU A 91 -15.17 -3.11 0.34
C GLU A 91 -15.62 -2.11 -0.73
N ASN A 92 -14.71 -1.30 -1.27
CA ASN A 92 -15.04 -0.22 -2.18
C ASN A 92 -15.08 -0.63 -3.66
N PHE A 93 -14.31 -1.65 -4.07
CA PHE A 93 -14.15 -2.02 -5.48
C PHE A 93 -14.61 -3.44 -5.81
N ASN A 94 -15.11 -4.20 -4.83
CA ASN A 94 -15.67 -5.54 -5.01
C ASN A 94 -14.69 -6.53 -5.69
N GLU A 95 -13.38 -6.30 -5.49
CA GLU A 95 -12.31 -7.10 -6.09
C GLU A 95 -11.73 -8.09 -5.08
N PRO A 96 -11.34 -9.31 -5.53
CA PRO A 96 -10.67 -10.27 -4.67
C PRO A 96 -9.33 -9.70 -4.18
N CYS A 97 -9.08 -9.84 -2.87
CA CYS A 97 -7.82 -9.48 -2.26
C CYS A 97 -6.66 -10.24 -2.95
N GLU A 98 -5.68 -9.52 -3.50
CA GLU A 98 -4.53 -10.14 -4.14
C GLU A 98 -3.75 -10.97 -3.12
N LYS A 99 -3.55 -12.25 -3.42
CA LYS A 99 -2.85 -13.15 -2.49
C LYS A 99 -1.39 -12.74 -2.38
N ARG A 100 -0.91 -12.54 -1.15
CA ARG A 100 0.52 -12.36 -0.86
C ARG A 100 1.32 -13.54 -1.45
N PRO A 101 2.43 -13.30 -2.17
CA PRO A 101 3.27 -14.36 -2.71
C PRO A 101 3.96 -15.14 -1.58
N VAL A 102 4.02 -16.46 -1.72
CA VAL A 102 4.77 -17.35 -0.83
C VAL A 102 6.13 -17.62 -1.49
N TYR A 103 7.17 -16.88 -1.07
CA TYR A 103 8.54 -17.06 -1.56
C TYR A 103 9.34 -18.09 -0.76
#